data_AF-A0A8T4TRP8-F1
#
_entry.id   AF-A0A8T4TRP8-F1
#
_cell.length_a   1.000
_cell.length_b   1.000
_cell.length_c   1.000
_cell.angle_alpha   90.00
_cell.angle_beta   90.00
_cell.angle_gamma   90.00
#
_symmetry.space_group_name_H-M   'P 1'
#
loop_
_entity.id
_entity.type
_entity.pdbx_description
1 polymer ?
#
loop_
_entity_poly.entity_id
_entity_poly.type
_entity_poly.pdbx_seq_one_letter_code
_entity_poly.pdbx_strand_id
1 'polypeptide(L)' 'EGVSHQILFKNIDIEGEVLQKGDTFSFKFDNSGDYNYICKIHPSMNGKIIVE' A
#
# COMPACT_ATOMS: atom_id res chain seq x y z
N GLU A 1 13.52 18.05 -2.07
CA GLU A 1 12.32 17.52 -2.75
C GLU A 1 12.27 16.01 -2.64
N GLY A 2 11.08 15.46 -2.48
CA GLY A 2 10.79 14.04 -2.52
C GLY A 2 9.50 13.82 -3.31
N VAL A 3 9.39 12.67 -3.97
CA VAL A 3 8.15 12.26 -4.65
C VAL A 3 7.24 11.63 -3.60
N SER A 4 5.98 12.04 -3.56
CA SER A 4 5.01 11.48 -2.60
C SER A 4 4.51 10.11 -3.05
N HIS A 5 4.18 9.24 -2.10
CA HIS A 5 3.63 7.91 -2.37
C HIS A 5 2.37 7.65 -1.56
N GLN A 6 1.69 6.55 -1.83
CA GLN A 6 0.50 6.12 -1.10
C GLN A 6 0.41 4.60 -1.17
N ILE A 7 -0.28 3.97 -0.22
CA ILE A 7 -0.61 2.53 -0.28
C ILE A 7 -2.12 2.38 -0.45
N LEU A 8 -2.54 1.63 -1.48
CA LEU A 8 -3.94 1.22 -1.68
C LEU A 8 -3.97 -0.29 -1.89
N PHE A 9 -4.61 -1.03 -0.98
CA PHE A 9 -4.89 -2.46 -1.14
C PHE A 9 -6.17 -2.64 -1.96
N LYS A 10 -6.03 -3.03 -3.23
CA LYS A 10 -7.12 -3.07 -4.22
C LYS A 10 -8.23 -4.06 -3.89
N ASN A 11 -7.90 -5.17 -3.22
CA ASN A 11 -8.83 -6.27 -3.01
C ASN A 11 -9.56 -6.21 -1.66
N ILE A 12 -9.15 -5.30 -0.78
CA ILE A 12 -9.77 -5.09 0.54
C ILE A 12 -10.15 -3.62 0.78
N ASP A 13 -10.06 -2.78 -0.25
CA ASP A 13 -10.44 -1.36 -0.26
C ASP A 13 -9.87 -0.53 0.91
N ILE A 14 -8.63 -0.82 1.30
CA ILE A 14 -7.89 -0.03 2.30
C ILE A 14 -6.97 0.96 1.61
N GLU A 15 -7.17 2.25 1.89
CA GLU A 15 -6.36 3.35 1.39
C GLU A 15 -5.60 4.00 2.56
N GLY A 16 -4.27 4.00 2.48
CA GLY A 16 -3.39 4.70 3.40
C GLY A 16 -3.25 6.19 3.05
N GLU A 17 -2.68 6.96 3.95
CA GLU A 17 -2.39 8.38 3.74
C GLU A 17 -1.29 8.61 2.68
N VAL A 18 -1.22 9.84 2.16
CA VAL A 18 -0.12 10.24 1.26
C VAL A 18 1.16 10.40 2.09
N LEU A 19 2.15 9.60 1.74
CA LEU A 19 3.46 9.55 2.37
C LEU A 19 4.43 10.52 1.69
N GLN A 20 5.06 11.38 2.48
CA GLN A 20 6.20 12.19 2.09
C GLN A 20 7.51 11.46 2.40
N LYS A 21 8.64 12.07 2.00
CA LYS A 21 9.97 11.51 2.29
C LYS A 21 10.17 11.40 3.81
N GLY A 22 10.35 10.17 4.29
CA GLY A 22 10.58 9.85 5.70
C GLY A 22 9.34 9.32 6.43
N ASP A 23 8.16 9.45 5.83
CA ASP A 23 6.93 8.91 6.40
C ASP A 23 6.88 7.38 6.28
N THR A 24 6.08 6.76 7.14
CA THR A 24 5.86 5.32 7.14
C THR A 24 4.38 5.01 7.21
N PHE A 25 3.97 3.90 6.59
CA PHE A 25 2.63 3.34 6.69
C PHE A 25 2.72 1.97 7.35
N SER A 26 1.79 1.66 8.24
CA SER A 26 1.71 0.37 8.92
C SER A 26 0.30 -0.20 8.81
N PHE A 27 0.20 -1.48 8.48
CA PHE A 27 -1.05 -2.22 8.44
C PHE A 27 -0.83 -3.65 8.93
N LYS A 28 -1.73 -4.15 9.77
CA LYS A 28 -1.68 -5.51 10.30
C LYS A 28 -2.64 -6.39 9.50
N PHE A 29 -2.14 -7.51 9.00
CA PHE A 29 -2.97 -8.54 8.36
C PHE A 29 -3.38 -9.56 9.42
N ASP A 30 -4.68 -9.64 9.70
CA ASP A 30 -5.22 -10.59 10.70
C ASP A 30 -5.61 -11.95 10.08
N ASN A 31 -5.66 -12.04 8.76
CA ASN A 31 -6.08 -13.24 8.05
C ASN A 31 -5.03 -13.61 6.99
N SER A 32 -4.91 -14.91 6.72
CA SER A 32 -4.14 -15.40 5.59
C SER A 32 -4.82 -15.05 4.26
N GLY A 33 -4.02 -14.84 3.22
CA GLY A 33 -4.50 -14.47 1.90
C GLY A 33 -3.52 -13.61 1.10
N ASP A 34 -3.97 -13.27 -0.10
CA ASP A 34 -3.25 -12.43 -1.04
C ASP A 34 -3.72 -10.97 -0.93
N TYR A 35 -2.80 -10.04 -0.75
CA TYR A 35 -3.07 -8.60 -0.62
C TYR A 35 -2.34 -7.84 -1.72
N ASN A 36 -3.08 -7.47 -2.77
CA ASN A 36 -2.52 -6.72 -3.90
C ASN A 36 -2.58 -5.23 -3.59
N TYR A 37 -1.45 -4.54 -3.67
CA TYR A 37 -1.37 -3.10 -3.41
C TYR A 37 -0.81 -2.33 -4.59
N ILE A 38 -1.20 -1.06 -4.69
CA ILE A 38 -0.62 -0.08 -5.60
C ILE A 38 -0.30 1.23 -4.90
N CYS A 39 0.55 2.05 -5.53
CA CYS A 39 0.55 3.48 -5.27
C CYS A 39 -0.56 4.15 -6.09
N LYS A 40 -1.57 4.71 -5.43
CA LYS A 40 -2.73 5.31 -6.10
C LYS A 40 -2.34 6.45 -7.04
N ILE A 41 -1.37 7.27 -6.65
CA ILE A 41 -0.85 8.41 -7.44
C ILE A 41 0.05 7.92 -8.59
N HIS A 42 0.65 6.74 -8.45
CA HIS A 42 1.58 6.16 -9.42
C HIS A 42 1.20 4.69 -9.69
N PRO A 43 0.11 4.40 -10.43
CA PRO A 43 -0.47 3.05 -10.50
C PRO A 43 0.44 1.97 -11.09
N SER A 44 1.50 2.37 -11.80
CA SER A 44 2.54 1.45 -12.27
C SER A 44 3.35 0.83 -11.13
N MET A 45 3.42 1.48 -9.96
CA MET A 45 3.96 0.89 -8.75
C MET A 45 2.92 -0.04 -8.14
N ASN A 46 3.14 -1.34 -8.30
CA ASN A 46 2.25 -2.38 -7.82
C ASN A 46 3.04 -3.50 -7.16
N GLY A 47 2.39 -4.22 -6.25
CA GLY A 47 2.98 -5.35 -5.56
C GLY A 47 1.91 -6.25 -4.92
N LYS A 48 2.36 -7.39 -4.40
CA LYS A 48 1.52 -8.40 -3.76
C LYS A 48 2.19 -8.83 -2.46
N ILE A 49 1.42 -8.88 -1.37
CA ILE A 49 1.81 -9.47 -0.10
C ILE A 49 1.03 -10.79 0.04
N ILE A 50 1.70 -11.86 0.44
CA ILE A 50 1.09 -13.17 0.71
C ILE A 50 1.25 -13.42 2.21
N VAL A 51 0.14 -13.67 2.90
CA VAL A 51 0.09 -13.97 4.33
C VAL A 51 -0.37 -15.42 4.50
N GLU A 52 0.38 -16.21 5.27
CA GLU A 52 0.15 -17.64 5.52
C GLU A 52 -0.11 -17.92 7.00
#